data_AF-A0A917VMV2-F1
#
_entry.id   AF-A0A917VMV2-F1
#
_cell.length_a   1.000
_cell.length_b   1.000
_cell.length_c   1.000
_cell.angle_alpha   90.00
_cell.angle_beta   90.00
_cell.angle_gamma   90.00
#
_symmetry.space_group_name_H-M   'P 1'
#
loop_
_entity.id
_entity.type
_entity.pdbx_description
1 polymer ?
#
loop_
_entity_poly.entity_id
_entity_poly.type
_entity_poly.pdbx_seq_one_letter_code
_entity_poly.pdbx_strand_id
1 'polypeptide(L)'
;MTKMSRRLVVDASVARAAGTTENPTSVLCREFLLAISKVGHKLVMTREIGAEWRKHRSNFAVIWFASMQRRNKILRLTPEGDLLAALLAALDDMELSEKNKSAIRKDLLLVVAAEAADGSIASLDDRMRKLLGHFADEAKVVGSMVWVNPARPEEEACRWLEAGARTEDSRKIENYKAAVDGVGADLRSGVEQSQR
;
A
#
# COMPACT_ATOMS: atom_id res chain seq x y z
N MET A 1 -16.73 20.03 -14.41
CA MET A 1 -16.67 18.80 -13.59
C MET A 1 -15.78 19.06 -12.39
N THR A 2 -16.32 18.99 -11.18
CA THR A 2 -15.56 19.07 -9.93
C THR A 2 -14.57 17.89 -9.88
N LYS A 3 -13.27 18.20 -9.86
CA LYS A 3 -12.21 17.18 -9.77
C LYS A 3 -12.34 16.47 -8.41
N MET A 4 -12.78 15.22 -8.41
CA MET A 4 -13.01 14.44 -7.18
C MET A 4 -11.67 14.25 -6.45
N SER A 5 -11.52 14.92 -5.30
CA SER A 5 -10.38 14.72 -4.41
C SER A 5 -10.63 13.47 -3.56
N ARG A 6 -9.63 12.59 -3.47
CA ARG A 6 -9.64 11.31 -2.74
C ARG A 6 -8.56 11.36 -1.66
N ARG A 7 -8.70 10.52 -0.65
CA ARG A 7 -7.82 10.38 0.52
C ARG A 7 -7.07 9.05 0.37
N LEU A 8 -5.79 9.14 0.01
CA LEU A 8 -4.96 7.96 -0.23
C LEU A 8 -3.97 7.77 0.90
N VAL A 9 -3.75 6.52 1.27
CA VAL A 9 -2.57 6.13 2.04
C VAL A 9 -1.43 5.91 1.05
N VAL A 10 -0.29 6.54 1.29
CA VAL A 10 0.94 6.28 0.51
C VAL A 10 1.98 5.76 1.48
N ASP A 11 2.45 4.56 1.19
CA ASP A 11 3.49 3.87 1.95
C ASP A 11 4.83 4.64 1.89
N ALA A 12 5.60 4.56 2.97
CA ALA A 12 6.96 5.06 3.04
C ALA A 12 7.87 4.43 1.97
N SER A 13 7.58 3.22 1.48
CA SER A 13 8.32 2.62 0.36
C SER A 13 8.30 3.50 -0.90
N VAL A 14 7.15 4.05 -1.27
CA VAL A 14 6.98 4.98 -2.41
C VAL A 14 7.72 6.29 -2.14
N ALA A 15 7.59 6.84 -0.94
CA ALA A 15 8.26 8.09 -0.54
C ALA A 15 9.79 7.96 -0.52
N ARG A 16 10.30 6.80 -0.10
CA ARG A 16 11.72 6.45 -0.11
C ARG A 16 12.23 6.30 -1.53
N ALA A 17 11.46 5.61 -2.38
CA ALA A 17 11.84 5.33 -3.75
C ALA A 17 11.82 6.55 -4.66
N ALA A 18 10.95 7.54 -4.40
CA ALA A 18 10.83 8.79 -5.15
C ALA A 18 12.06 9.70 -4.99
N GLY A 19 13.22 9.27 -5.49
CA GLY A 19 14.48 10.00 -5.43
C GLY A 19 14.68 10.95 -6.62
N THR A 20 15.90 11.44 -6.77
CA THR A 20 16.35 12.27 -7.90
C THR A 20 17.18 11.49 -8.91
N THR A 21 17.26 10.16 -8.77
CA THR A 21 17.96 9.30 -9.73
C THR A 21 17.05 9.00 -10.92
N GLU A 22 17.67 8.74 -12.07
CA GLU A 22 17.02 8.31 -13.32
C GLU A 22 16.70 6.80 -13.33
N ASN A 23 16.74 6.15 -12.17
CA ASN A 23 16.24 4.78 -12.04
C ASN A 23 14.72 4.77 -12.33
N PRO A 24 14.19 3.82 -13.14
CA PRO A 24 12.77 3.79 -13.50
C PRO A 24 11.82 3.86 -12.30
N THR A 25 12.08 3.10 -11.23
CA THR A 25 11.28 3.13 -10.01
C THR A 25 11.27 4.52 -9.36
N SER A 26 12.42 5.20 -9.34
CA SER A 26 12.56 6.54 -8.79
C SER A 26 11.77 7.58 -9.58
N VAL A 27 11.86 7.52 -10.92
CA VAL A 27 11.09 8.36 -11.84
C VAL A 27 9.59 8.16 -11.63
N LEU A 28 9.12 6.92 -11.69
CA LEU A 28 7.71 6.60 -11.59
C LEU A 28 7.11 6.98 -10.22
N CYS A 29 7.81 6.70 -9.12
CA CYS A 29 7.34 7.11 -7.79
C CYS A 29 7.29 8.63 -7.64
N ARG A 30 8.28 9.34 -8.20
CA ARG A 30 8.32 10.80 -8.19
C ARG A 30 7.17 11.40 -9.00
N GLU A 31 6.93 10.89 -10.19
CA GLU A 31 5.81 11.28 -11.05
C GLU A 31 4.46 11.02 -10.37
N PHE A 32 4.32 9.86 -9.72
CA PHE A 32 3.11 9.52 -8.96
C PHE A 32 2.83 10.52 -7.84
N LEU A 33 3.84 10.87 -7.02
CA LEU A 33 3.69 11.89 -5.98
C LEU A 33 3.33 13.26 -6.58
N LEU A 34 3.96 13.65 -7.69
CA LEU A 34 3.62 14.90 -8.38
C LEU A 34 2.17 14.88 -8.93
N ALA A 35 1.71 13.74 -9.46
CA ALA A 35 0.35 13.55 -9.94
C ALA A 35 -0.67 13.71 -8.80
N ILE A 36 -0.43 13.13 -7.61
CA ILE A 36 -1.28 13.36 -6.41
C ILE A 36 -1.43 14.86 -6.15
N SER A 37 -0.30 15.59 -6.17
CA SER A 37 -0.27 17.03 -5.94
C SER A 37 -1.02 17.84 -7.00
N LYS A 38 -0.86 17.49 -8.28
CA LYS A 38 -1.47 18.13 -9.45
C LYS A 38 -2.98 17.87 -9.53
N VAL A 39 -3.40 16.66 -9.16
CA VAL A 39 -4.81 16.28 -9.10
C VAL A 39 -5.49 16.90 -7.88
N GLY A 40 -4.74 17.11 -6.79
CA GLY A 40 -5.24 17.72 -5.56
C GLY A 40 -5.90 16.71 -4.63
N HIS A 41 -5.53 15.43 -4.73
CA HIS A 41 -5.85 14.42 -3.73
C HIS A 41 -5.16 14.71 -2.39
N LYS A 42 -5.62 14.07 -1.32
CA LYS A 42 -5.09 14.21 0.03
C LYS A 42 -4.31 12.95 0.41
N LEU A 43 -3.24 13.15 1.14
CA LEU A 43 -2.45 12.09 1.74
C LEU A 43 -2.91 11.84 3.17
N VAL A 44 -3.26 10.60 3.46
CA VAL A 44 -3.64 10.13 4.79
C VAL A 44 -2.37 9.84 5.60
N MET A 45 -2.34 10.32 6.85
CA MET A 45 -1.21 10.18 7.76
C MET A 45 -1.71 9.86 9.17
N THR A 46 -1.47 8.63 9.61
CA THR A 46 -1.51 8.28 11.04
C THR A 46 -0.20 8.70 11.71
N ARG A 47 -0.14 8.58 13.04
CA ARG A 47 1.09 8.85 13.81
C ARG A 47 2.22 7.92 13.35
N GLU A 48 1.90 6.65 13.15
CA GLU A 48 2.82 5.56 12.81
C GLU A 48 3.34 5.71 11.38
N ILE A 49 2.43 5.86 10.40
CA ILE A 49 2.79 6.10 9.00
C ILE A 49 3.63 7.37 8.87
N GLY A 50 3.25 8.43 9.59
CA GLY A 50 4.02 9.67 9.62
C GLY A 50 5.40 9.53 10.26
N ALA A 51 5.59 8.62 11.22
CA ALA A 51 6.89 8.32 11.80
C ALA A 51 7.78 7.56 10.83
N GLU A 52 7.22 6.57 10.13
CA GLU A 52 7.93 5.79 9.12
C GLU A 52 8.36 6.66 7.95
N TRP A 53 7.46 7.51 7.44
CA TRP A 53 7.77 8.50 6.41
C TRP A 53 8.94 9.38 6.82
N ARG A 54 8.96 9.91 8.05
CA ARG A 54 10.06 10.75 8.53
C ARG A 54 11.40 10.03 8.55
N LYS A 55 11.40 8.72 8.80
CA LYS A 55 12.59 7.89 8.87
C LYS A 55 13.14 7.50 7.49
N HIS A 56 12.27 7.29 6.50
CA HIS A 56 12.65 6.63 5.25
C HIS A 56 12.49 7.45 3.98
N ARG A 57 11.76 8.58 3.99
CA ARG A 57 11.51 9.40 2.80
C ARG A 57 12.79 9.97 2.17
N SER A 58 12.80 10.09 0.85
CA SER A 58 13.86 10.77 0.11
C SER A 58 13.86 12.29 0.34
N ASN A 59 14.96 12.98 -0.03
CA ASN A 59 15.01 14.45 -0.02
C ASN A 59 13.91 15.10 -0.88
N PHE A 60 13.62 14.51 -2.04
CA PHE A 60 12.49 14.97 -2.87
C PHE A 60 11.17 14.85 -2.11
N ALA A 61 10.90 13.71 -1.48
CA ALA A 61 9.68 13.47 -0.73
C ALA A 61 9.55 14.38 0.51
N VAL A 62 10.66 14.83 1.12
CA VAL A 62 10.63 15.87 2.16
C VAL A 62 10.03 17.17 1.62
N ILE A 63 10.57 17.68 0.51
CA ILE A 63 10.14 18.94 -0.12
C ILE A 63 8.69 18.83 -0.58
N TRP A 64 8.35 17.72 -1.23
CA TRP A 64 7.00 17.43 -1.70
C TRP A 64 6.00 17.38 -0.54
N PHE A 65 6.33 16.70 0.56
CA PHE A 65 5.44 16.61 1.73
C PHE A 65 5.20 17.98 2.36
N ALA A 66 6.24 18.81 2.48
CA ALA A 66 6.11 20.19 2.98
C ALA A 66 5.18 21.02 2.07
N SER A 67 5.28 20.86 0.75
CA SER A 67 4.35 21.49 -0.21
C SER A 67 2.91 21.01 -0.03
N MET A 68 2.68 19.71 0.18
CA MET A 68 1.35 19.16 0.46
C MET A 68 0.76 19.71 1.76
N GLN A 69 1.58 19.83 2.80
CA GLN A 69 1.16 20.38 4.09
C GLN A 69 0.75 21.85 3.97
N ARG A 70 1.54 22.69 3.28
CA ARG A 70 1.21 24.11 3.02
C ARG A 70 -0.11 24.27 2.24
N ARG A 71 -0.44 23.32 1.37
CA ARG A 71 -1.68 23.31 0.58
C ARG A 71 -2.87 22.64 1.29
N ASN A 72 -2.73 22.30 2.58
CA ASN A 72 -3.74 21.59 3.37
C ASN A 72 -4.19 20.25 2.73
N LYS A 73 -3.22 19.50 2.18
CA LYS A 73 -3.43 18.20 1.52
C LYS A 73 -2.96 17.01 2.36
N ILE A 74 -2.58 17.23 3.62
CA ILE A 74 -2.29 16.16 4.57
C ILE A 74 -3.49 15.99 5.50
N LEU A 75 -4.15 14.84 5.44
CA LEU A 75 -5.20 14.46 6.37
C LEU A 75 -4.59 13.63 7.49
N ARG A 76 -4.66 14.13 8.72
CA ARG A 76 -4.25 13.37 9.91
C ARG A 76 -5.47 12.69 10.50
N LEU A 77 -5.38 11.39 10.71
CA LEU A 77 -6.43 10.62 11.36
C LEU A 77 -5.83 9.62 12.34
N THR A 78 -6.65 9.24 13.30
CA THR A 78 -6.42 8.09 14.18
C THR A 78 -7.47 7.07 13.77
N PRO A 79 -7.08 5.90 13.24
CA PRO A 79 -8.06 4.88 12.92
C PRO A 79 -8.78 4.41 14.18
N GLU A 80 -10.08 4.19 14.08
CA GLU A 80 -10.93 3.70 15.15
C GLU A 80 -11.48 2.31 14.78
N GLY A 81 -11.91 1.55 15.78
CA GLY A 81 -12.51 0.22 15.59
C GLY A 81 -11.53 -0.95 15.66
N ASP A 82 -12.07 -2.15 15.43
CA ASP A 82 -11.41 -3.41 15.77
C ASP A 82 -10.71 -4.09 14.58
N LEU A 83 -10.67 -3.44 13.41
CA LEU A 83 -10.07 -4.04 12.20
C LEU A 83 -8.61 -4.43 12.42
N LEU A 84 -7.82 -3.59 13.09
CA LEU A 84 -6.43 -3.94 13.39
C LEU A 84 -6.34 -5.19 14.27
N ALA A 85 -7.16 -5.28 15.32
CA ALA A 85 -7.17 -6.42 16.21
C ALA A 85 -7.58 -7.70 15.48
N ALA A 86 -8.62 -7.63 14.64
CA ALA A 86 -9.06 -8.76 13.81
C ALA A 86 -7.96 -9.25 12.85
N LEU A 87 -7.28 -8.32 12.16
CA LEU A 87 -6.20 -8.67 11.23
C LEU A 87 -4.97 -9.23 11.96
N LEU A 88 -4.66 -8.74 13.17
CA LEU A 88 -3.58 -9.28 13.98
C LEU A 88 -3.88 -10.71 14.45
N ALA A 89 -5.12 -10.97 14.88
CA ALA A 89 -5.56 -12.32 15.27
C ALA A 89 -5.46 -13.30 14.09
N ALA A 90 -5.99 -12.92 12.92
CA ALA A 90 -5.89 -13.74 11.72
C ALA A 90 -4.43 -13.98 11.28
N LEU A 91 -3.55 -12.98 11.41
CA LEU A 91 -2.12 -13.14 11.13
C LEU A 91 -1.43 -14.10 12.12
N ASP A 92 -1.88 -14.13 13.37
CA ASP A 92 -1.33 -15.01 14.40
C ASP A 92 -1.63 -16.49 14.10
N ASP A 93 -2.78 -16.77 13.49
CA ASP A 93 -3.19 -18.11 13.06
C ASP A 93 -2.48 -18.61 11.78
N MET A 94 -1.79 -17.73 11.05
CA MET A 94 -1.05 -18.11 9.85
C MET A 94 0.27 -18.82 10.18
N GLU A 95 0.58 -19.88 9.42
CA GLU A 95 1.85 -20.60 9.47
C GLU A 95 2.98 -19.81 8.76
N LEU A 96 3.40 -18.71 9.36
CA LEU A 96 4.49 -17.85 8.89
C LEU A 96 5.57 -17.69 9.97
N SER A 97 6.81 -17.48 9.53
CA SER A 97 7.89 -17.12 10.46
C SER A 97 7.59 -15.80 11.20
N GLU A 98 8.06 -15.67 12.44
CA GLU A 98 7.90 -14.43 13.23
C GLU A 98 8.47 -13.19 12.53
N LYS A 99 9.54 -13.36 11.73
CA LYS A 99 10.09 -12.29 10.91
C LYS A 99 9.08 -11.81 9.86
N ASN A 100 8.39 -12.72 9.19
CA ASN A 100 7.37 -12.39 8.21
C ASN A 100 6.14 -11.79 8.90
N LYS A 101 5.68 -12.35 10.02
CA LYS A 101 4.58 -11.78 10.81
C LYS A 101 4.91 -10.35 11.23
N SER A 102 6.11 -10.09 11.76
CA SER A 102 6.53 -8.75 12.18
C SER A 102 6.56 -7.72 11.04
N ALA A 103 6.95 -8.13 9.83
CA ALA A 103 6.89 -7.27 8.64
C ALA A 103 5.43 -6.93 8.30
N ILE A 104 4.58 -7.95 8.17
CA ILE A 104 3.15 -7.80 7.86
C ILE A 104 2.44 -6.91 8.88
N ARG A 105 2.70 -7.09 10.19
CA ARG A 105 2.08 -6.28 11.25
C ARG A 105 2.28 -4.78 11.05
N LYS A 106 3.43 -4.35 10.53
CA LYS A 106 3.68 -2.92 10.24
C LYS A 106 2.82 -2.45 9.08
N ASP A 107 2.75 -3.25 8.03
CA ASP A 107 2.02 -2.91 6.81
C ASP A 107 0.50 -2.99 7.00
N LEU A 108 -0.01 -3.75 7.99
CA LEU A 108 -1.43 -3.73 8.38
C LEU A 108 -1.90 -2.33 8.84
N LEU A 109 -0.98 -1.48 9.32
CA LEU A 109 -1.32 -0.09 9.65
C LEU A 109 -1.73 0.72 8.41
N LEU A 110 -1.23 0.35 7.22
CA LEU A 110 -1.65 0.97 5.95
C LEU A 110 -3.11 0.62 5.64
N VAL A 111 -3.50 -0.64 5.88
CA VAL A 111 -4.86 -1.16 5.66
C VAL A 111 -5.85 -0.44 6.56
N VAL A 112 -5.55 -0.35 7.84
CA VAL A 112 -6.40 0.29 8.84
C VAL A 112 -6.50 1.80 8.60
N ALA A 113 -5.42 2.45 8.17
CA ALA A 113 -5.46 3.85 7.76
C ALA A 113 -6.29 4.07 6.46
N ALA A 114 -6.29 3.11 5.56
CA ALA A 114 -7.05 3.18 4.32
C ALA A 114 -8.54 2.96 4.56
N GLU A 115 -8.89 2.06 5.47
CA GLU A 115 -10.28 1.84 5.92
C GLU A 115 -10.88 3.13 6.50
N ALA A 116 -10.16 3.82 7.38
CA ALA A 116 -10.58 5.10 7.95
C ALA A 116 -10.63 6.26 6.92
N ALA A 117 -10.30 5.99 5.64
CA ALA A 117 -10.22 6.96 4.56
C ALA A 117 -11.12 6.59 3.36
N ASP A 118 -10.55 6.48 2.16
CA ASP A 118 -11.27 6.10 0.93
C ASP A 118 -10.87 4.70 0.42
N GLY A 119 -10.24 3.87 1.26
CA GLY A 119 -9.87 2.48 0.92
C GLY A 119 -8.84 2.38 -0.20
N SER A 120 -7.89 3.33 -0.30
CA SER A 120 -6.87 3.36 -1.36
C SER A 120 -5.46 3.41 -0.78
N ILE A 121 -4.62 2.46 -1.19
CA ILE A 121 -3.23 2.28 -0.74
C ILE A 121 -2.31 2.34 -1.96
N ALA A 122 -1.24 3.14 -1.87
CA ALA A 122 -0.13 3.12 -2.81
C ALA A 122 1.12 2.58 -2.13
N SER A 123 1.65 1.46 -2.60
CA SER A 123 2.82 0.78 -2.03
C SER A 123 3.56 -0.03 -3.09
N LEU A 124 4.87 -0.20 -2.89
CA LEU A 124 5.71 -1.02 -3.75
C LEU A 124 5.66 -2.51 -3.41
N ASP A 125 4.98 -2.90 -2.33
CA ASP A 125 5.00 -4.27 -1.82
C ASP A 125 3.85 -5.13 -2.37
N ASP A 126 4.05 -5.66 -3.58
CA ASP A 126 3.09 -6.60 -4.19
C ASP A 126 2.96 -7.92 -3.44
N ARG A 127 3.96 -8.29 -2.62
CA ARG A 127 3.88 -9.50 -1.78
C ARG A 127 2.88 -9.26 -0.66
N MET A 128 2.92 -8.10 -0.03
CA MET A 128 1.93 -7.68 0.97
C MET A 128 0.53 -7.61 0.34
N ARG A 129 0.38 -7.05 -0.87
CA ARG A 129 -0.89 -7.07 -1.60
C ARG A 129 -1.44 -8.49 -1.77
N LYS A 130 -0.59 -9.44 -2.17
CA LYS A 130 -0.97 -10.86 -2.32
C LYS A 130 -1.38 -11.48 -0.98
N LEU A 131 -0.61 -11.21 0.08
CA LEU A 131 -0.91 -11.72 1.42
C LEU A 131 -2.25 -11.19 1.94
N LEU A 132 -2.55 -9.91 1.74
CA LEU A 132 -3.84 -9.30 2.06
C LEU A 132 -5.01 -9.94 1.30
N GLY A 133 -4.76 -10.54 0.14
CA GLY A 133 -5.75 -11.34 -0.58
C GLY A 133 -6.25 -12.54 0.23
N HIS A 134 -5.41 -13.15 1.07
CA HIS A 134 -5.84 -14.23 1.97
C HIS A 134 -6.77 -13.74 3.09
N PHE A 135 -6.61 -12.49 3.52
CA PHE A 135 -7.51 -11.87 4.51
C PHE A 135 -8.83 -11.40 3.89
N ALA A 136 -8.96 -11.37 2.56
CA ALA A 136 -10.18 -10.87 1.91
C ALA A 136 -11.42 -11.75 2.20
N ASP A 137 -11.20 -13.05 2.42
CA ASP A 137 -12.27 -13.99 2.76
C ASP A 137 -12.82 -13.76 4.18
N GLU A 138 -11.93 -13.41 5.12
CA GLU A 138 -12.27 -13.16 6.52
C GLU A 138 -12.71 -11.70 6.78
N ALA A 139 -12.15 -10.76 6.03
CA ALA A 139 -12.40 -9.33 6.14
C ALA A 139 -12.70 -8.73 4.77
N LYS A 140 -13.98 -8.82 4.36
CA LYS A 140 -14.52 -8.24 3.10
C LYS A 140 -14.05 -6.82 2.82
N VAL A 141 -13.91 -6.01 3.88
CA VAL A 141 -13.43 -4.62 3.79
C VAL A 141 -12.04 -4.56 3.17
N VAL A 142 -11.12 -5.45 3.55
CA VAL A 142 -9.75 -5.54 3.02
C VAL A 142 -9.79 -5.91 1.54
N GLY A 143 -10.57 -6.94 1.18
CA GLY A 143 -10.71 -7.37 -0.21
C GLY A 143 -11.16 -6.26 -1.16
N SER A 144 -12.05 -5.38 -0.68
CA SER A 144 -12.60 -4.26 -1.45
C SER A 144 -11.68 -3.05 -1.63
N MET A 145 -10.57 -2.98 -0.87
CA MET A 145 -9.62 -1.86 -0.94
C MET A 145 -8.85 -1.87 -2.26
N VAL A 146 -8.54 -0.68 -2.74
CA VAL A 146 -7.71 -0.45 -3.94
C VAL A 146 -6.25 -0.40 -3.54
N TRP A 147 -5.43 -1.19 -4.22
CA TRP A 147 -3.97 -1.12 -4.13
C TRP A 147 -3.38 -0.69 -5.47
N VAL A 148 -2.40 0.21 -5.43
CA VAL A 148 -1.62 0.59 -6.60
C VAL A 148 -0.13 0.54 -6.34
N ASN A 149 0.62 -0.08 -7.25
CA ASN A 149 2.08 -0.05 -7.26
C ASN A 149 2.59 0.92 -8.33
N PRO A 150 3.03 2.15 -7.97
CA PRO A 150 3.49 3.12 -8.95
C PRO A 150 4.76 2.70 -9.69
N ALA A 151 5.53 1.74 -9.17
CA ALA A 151 6.74 1.26 -9.84
C ALA A 151 6.45 0.28 -10.99
N ARG A 152 5.18 -0.09 -11.21
CA ARG A 152 4.74 -0.99 -12.28
C ARG A 152 4.05 -0.18 -13.38
N PRO A 153 4.68 0.01 -14.55
CA PRO A 153 4.09 0.80 -15.64
C PRO A 153 2.70 0.31 -16.08
N GLU A 154 2.48 -1.00 -16.06
CA GLU A 154 1.19 -1.65 -16.38
C GLU A 154 0.07 -1.28 -15.41
N GLU A 155 0.40 -0.81 -14.22
CA GLU A 155 -0.58 -0.29 -13.28
C GLU A 155 -1.03 1.13 -13.62
N GLU A 156 -0.46 1.81 -14.62
CA GLU A 156 -0.89 3.15 -15.09
C GLU A 156 -1.23 4.14 -13.94
N ALA A 157 -0.43 4.13 -12.86
CA ALA A 157 -0.82 4.72 -11.58
C ALA A 157 -1.15 6.22 -11.67
N CYS A 158 -0.39 6.99 -12.46
CA CYS A 158 -0.66 8.41 -12.71
C CYS A 158 -1.98 8.63 -13.45
N ARG A 159 -2.29 7.82 -14.46
CA ARG A 159 -3.54 7.88 -15.22
C ARG A 159 -4.74 7.58 -14.32
N TRP A 160 -4.60 6.60 -13.43
CA TRP A 160 -5.61 6.28 -12.42
C TRP A 160 -5.90 7.46 -11.49
N LEU A 161 -4.86 8.16 -11.00
CA LEU A 161 -5.04 9.39 -10.22
C LEU A 161 -5.75 10.47 -11.04
N GLU A 162 -5.35 10.70 -12.30
CA GLU A 162 -5.97 11.69 -13.18
C GLU A 162 -7.45 11.38 -13.49
N ALA A 163 -7.82 10.10 -13.52
CA ALA A 163 -9.20 9.62 -13.64
C ALA A 163 -10.02 9.76 -12.33
N GLY A 164 -9.40 10.25 -11.25
CA GLY A 164 -10.03 10.53 -9.96
C GLY A 164 -9.84 9.44 -8.92
N ALA A 165 -8.82 8.58 -9.08
CA ALA A 165 -8.49 7.49 -8.17
C ALA A 165 -9.74 6.65 -7.82
N ARG A 166 -10.43 6.19 -8.87
CA ARG A 166 -11.68 5.44 -8.73
C ARG A 166 -11.40 4.02 -8.26
N THR A 167 -12.37 3.43 -7.59
CA THR A 167 -12.36 2.00 -7.29
C THR A 167 -12.50 1.23 -8.60
N GLU A 168 -11.45 0.52 -8.97
CA GLU A 168 -11.39 -0.34 -10.16
C GLU A 168 -11.25 -1.79 -9.70
N ASP A 169 -12.07 -2.69 -10.23
CA ASP A 169 -12.07 -4.09 -9.79
C ASP A 169 -10.70 -4.75 -9.96
N SER A 170 -9.97 -4.44 -11.03
CA SER A 170 -8.60 -4.95 -11.27
C SER A 170 -7.58 -4.51 -10.21
N ARG A 171 -7.87 -3.43 -9.47
CA ARG A 171 -6.99 -2.90 -8.40
C ARG A 171 -7.40 -3.34 -7.01
N LYS A 172 -8.56 -3.97 -6.87
CA LYS A 172 -8.98 -4.52 -5.60
C LYS A 172 -7.99 -5.57 -5.13
N ILE A 173 -7.78 -5.63 -3.82
CA ILE A 173 -6.89 -6.62 -3.19
C ILE A 173 -7.37 -8.04 -3.51
N GLU A 174 -8.69 -8.30 -3.41
CA GLU A 174 -9.28 -9.63 -3.68
C GLU A 174 -9.08 -10.11 -5.13
N ASN A 175 -8.98 -9.17 -6.08
CA ASN A 175 -8.85 -9.49 -7.50
C ASN A 175 -7.39 -9.51 -7.97
N TYR A 176 -6.42 -9.30 -7.08
CA TYR A 176 -5.02 -9.30 -7.45
C TYR A 176 -4.54 -10.72 -7.74
N LYS A 177 -4.52 -11.07 -9.02
CA LYS A 177 -3.81 -12.24 -9.52
C LYS A 177 -2.39 -11.81 -9.82
N ALA A 178 -1.45 -12.21 -8.97
CA ALA A 178 -0.04 -12.07 -9.30
C ALA A 178 0.18 -12.67 -10.70
N ALA A 179 0.67 -11.88 -11.65
CA ALA A 179 1.04 -12.40 -12.95
C ALA A 179 2.16 -13.43 -12.73
N VAL A 180 1.77 -14.72 -12.83
CA VAL A 180 2.56 -15.94 -13.00
C VAL A 180 3.82 -16.08 -12.15
N ASP A 181 3.86 -17.17 -11.39
CA ASP A 181 5.03 -17.74 -10.72
C ASP A 181 6.34 -17.52 -11.48
N GLY A 182 7.20 -16.69 -10.90
CA GLY A 182 8.52 -16.39 -11.43
C GLY A 182 9.64 -16.36 -10.38
N VAL A 183 9.34 -16.67 -9.12
CA VAL A 183 10.35 -16.96 -8.08
C VAL A 183 9.75 -17.91 -7.04
N GLY A 184 10.15 -19.18 -7.10
CA GLY A 184 10.23 -20.07 -5.96
C GLY A 184 8.91 -20.59 -5.42
N ALA A 185 8.52 -21.76 -5.92
CA ALA A 185 7.84 -22.75 -5.10
C ALA A 185 8.67 -23.01 -3.84
N ASP A 186 8.18 -22.60 -2.67
CA ASP A 186 8.57 -23.22 -1.39
C ASP A 186 7.58 -22.87 -0.27
N LEU A 187 6.32 -23.31 -0.42
CA LEU A 187 5.36 -23.35 0.70
C LEU A 187 4.52 -24.65 0.70
N ARG A 188 4.94 -25.68 -0.05
CA ARG A 188 4.31 -27.01 -0.02
C ARG A 188 5.33 -28.11 -0.28
N SER A 189 5.96 -28.61 0.77
CA SER A 189 6.28 -30.03 0.88
C SER A 189 6.34 -30.41 2.36
N GLY A 190 5.18 -30.75 2.90
CA GLY A 190 5.12 -31.68 4.01
C GLY A 190 5.54 -33.07 3.54
N VAL A 191 6.25 -33.78 4.42
CA VAL A 191 6.05 -35.20 4.76
C VAL A 191 5.82 -36.16 3.58
N GLU A 192 6.82 -36.99 3.25
CA GLU A 192 6.69 -38.46 3.30
C GLU A 192 8.02 -39.20 3.00
N GLN A 193 8.33 -40.15 3.89
CA GLN A 193 9.03 -41.44 3.70
C GLN A 193 10.53 -41.48 3.29
N SER A 194 11.36 -42.09 4.16
CA SER A 194 11.69 -43.51 4.00
C SER A 194 12.38 -44.08 5.23
N GLN A 195 11.86 -45.23 5.65
CA GLN A 195 12.50 -46.22 6.48
C GLN A 195 13.89 -46.59 5.91
N ARG A 196 14.91 -46.68 6.77
CA ARG A 196 15.74 -47.87 7.04
C ARG A 196 16.78 -47.56 8.10
#